data_AF-A0A7Y5PEG9-F1
#
_entry.id   AF-A0A7Y5PEG9-F1
#
_cell.length_a   1.000
_cell.length_b   1.000
_cell.length_c   1.000
_cell.angle_alpha   90.00
_cell.angle_beta   90.00
_cell.angle_gamma   90.00
#
_symmetry.space_group_name_H-M   'P 1'
#
loop_
_entity.id
_entity.type
_entity.pdbx_description
1 polymer ?
#
loop_
_entity_poly.entity_id
_entity_poly.type
_entity_poly.pdbx_seq_one_letter_code
_entity_poly.pdbx_strand_id
1 'polypeptide(L)'
;LVGSPRDVTRALQRIGRSGHRIDRHPRGRFIGTGVDDLLECLVVADRCRAGELDPVRVPQAPLDVLAQQLVGMAAVARWHDDDAFAVVRRAAPYATLTRADFDAVLDYLSDASEAMEERRVYAKLVREAGTFEARGRSVATIFYQNVGTIAGGASIRIKPRGSTTPIGTVEEDFLEQLKPGDRFLLGGRVWAFMYAQGMTAFVAPAAGRPTVPRWASEILPATAGVAWGVGVLRAQLRDVLLVGGAEAVAAVLAQRYDLGAADAAALAAYVATQQALSAIPDPDEIVVERWVDPDDERVLVHAVTSPLGRRANEALARAVTYRLGKGSVGLMVDDQAFALRVPRRAAWDDASLARLFDPHGVRDDVRAAVARSDLWGRRFRAVAAVGLMLVKNYHGRAKFIGAMQMNARRIWTVLERERPDFPLVRETYRTVLEDDLDLPTAERWLERAAMRMSLRDLDGPPPFLFRLISAGTTDSMLLEERDAFLRRLWERAVAASGVAAGASAEPADDDASVLDLATTPA
;
A
#
# COMPACT_ATOMS: atom_id res chain seq x y z
N LEU A 1 6.07 -11.00 19.69
CA LEU A 1 5.73 -10.12 18.56
C LEU A 1 4.58 -9.27 19.02
N VAL A 2 4.80 -7.96 19.17
CA VAL A 2 3.72 -7.02 19.51
C VAL A 2 3.13 -6.51 18.21
N GLY A 3 1.82 -6.63 18.07
CA GLY A 3 1.11 -6.36 16.82
C GLY A 3 1.27 -7.47 15.79
N SER A 4 0.34 -7.54 14.84
CA SER A 4 0.48 -8.43 13.69
C SER A 4 1.74 -8.07 12.88
N PRO A 5 2.56 -9.06 12.49
CA PRO A 5 3.71 -8.83 11.62
C PRO A 5 3.30 -8.57 10.16
N ARG A 6 2.01 -8.67 9.80
CA ARG A 6 1.42 -8.41 8.47
C ARG A 6 1.86 -9.38 7.35
N ASP A 7 2.87 -10.20 7.62
CA ASP A 7 3.56 -11.07 6.66
C ASP A 7 4.13 -12.30 7.40
N VAL A 8 3.85 -13.49 6.87
CA VAL A 8 4.30 -14.79 7.40
C VAL A 8 5.82 -14.91 7.37
N THR A 9 6.47 -14.48 6.29
CA THR A 9 7.94 -14.54 6.15
C THR A 9 8.61 -13.71 7.22
N ARG A 10 8.10 -12.50 7.46
CA ARG A 10 8.57 -11.62 8.53
C ARG A 10 8.36 -12.22 9.91
N ALA A 11 7.22 -12.88 10.13
CA ALA A 11 6.93 -13.58 11.37
C ALA A 11 7.98 -14.68 11.63
N LEU A 12 8.18 -15.58 10.65
CA LEU A 12 9.14 -16.68 10.74
C LEU A 12 10.58 -16.18 10.91
N GLN A 13 10.99 -15.14 10.19
CA GLN A 13 12.33 -14.55 10.36
C GLN A 13 12.54 -13.97 11.77
N ARG A 14 11.51 -13.37 12.37
CA ARG A 14 11.60 -12.83 13.74
C ARG A 14 11.56 -13.94 14.78
N ILE A 15 10.71 -14.96 14.60
CA ILE A 15 10.56 -16.10 15.50
C ILE A 15 11.81 -16.99 15.46
N GLY A 16 12.38 -17.24 14.28
CA GLY A 16 13.60 -18.05 14.11
C GLY A 16 14.85 -17.47 14.80
N ARG A 17 14.80 -16.20 15.24
CA ARG A 17 15.85 -15.62 16.09
C ARG A 17 15.78 -16.14 17.53
N SER A 18 14.63 -16.65 17.97
CA SER A 18 14.52 -17.36 19.24
C SER A 18 14.99 -18.80 19.03
N GLY A 19 15.99 -19.24 19.80
CA GLY A 19 16.50 -20.59 19.66
C GLY A 19 17.24 -20.88 18.35
N HIS A 20 18.05 -19.94 17.85
CA HIS A 20 18.87 -20.07 16.63
C HIS A 20 20.02 -21.11 16.79
N ARG A 21 19.63 -22.39 16.96
CA ARG A 21 20.49 -23.58 17.06
C ARG A 21 19.73 -24.80 16.52
N ILE A 22 20.46 -25.79 16.01
CA ILE A 22 19.90 -27.01 15.41
C ILE A 22 19.13 -27.86 16.43
N ASP A 23 19.51 -27.81 17.71
CA ASP A 23 18.94 -28.59 18.82
C ASP A 23 17.80 -27.87 19.57
N ARG A 24 17.32 -26.73 19.05
CA ARG A 24 16.28 -25.93 19.72
C ARG A 24 15.10 -25.67 18.79
N HIS A 25 13.91 -25.71 19.40
CA HIS A 25 12.69 -25.26 18.74
C HIS A 25 12.52 -23.75 18.93
N PRO A 26 12.35 -22.97 17.85
CA PRO A 26 12.03 -21.56 17.97
C PRO A 26 10.65 -21.42 18.62
N ARG A 27 10.52 -20.49 19.57
CA ARG A 27 9.25 -20.15 20.23
C ARG A 27 8.85 -18.73 19.86
N GLY A 28 7.62 -18.57 19.40
CA GLY A 28 7.04 -17.30 19.02
C GLY A 28 5.80 -17.02 19.84
N ARG A 29 5.70 -15.81 20.39
CA ARG A 29 4.51 -15.32 21.10
C ARG A 29 3.92 -14.14 20.37
N PHE A 30 2.63 -14.14 20.05
CA PHE A 30 1.93 -12.98 19.50
C PHE A 30 1.18 -12.25 20.61
N ILE A 31 1.21 -10.92 20.59
CA ILE A 31 0.49 -10.04 21.51
C ILE A 31 -0.26 -9.05 20.62
N GLY A 32 -1.58 -9.25 20.50
CA GLY A 32 -2.45 -8.38 19.71
C GLY A 32 -2.63 -7.03 20.39
N THR A 33 -2.69 -5.95 19.62
CA THR A 33 -2.96 -4.60 20.17
C THR A 33 -4.45 -4.25 20.21
N GLY A 34 -5.32 -5.20 19.86
CA GLY A 34 -6.77 -5.09 19.80
C GLY A 34 -7.37 -6.29 19.07
N VAL A 35 -8.69 -6.46 19.13
CA VAL A 35 -9.40 -7.65 18.60
C VAL A 35 -9.18 -7.89 17.09
N ASP A 36 -9.17 -6.83 16.27
CA ASP A 36 -8.86 -6.93 14.83
C ASP A 36 -7.43 -7.40 14.55
N ASP A 37 -6.47 -6.86 15.29
CA ASP A 37 -5.07 -7.21 15.16
C ASP A 37 -4.77 -8.62 15.68
N LEU A 38 -5.50 -9.04 16.72
CA LEU A 38 -5.44 -10.40 17.24
C LEU A 38 -5.94 -11.42 16.22
N LEU A 39 -7.08 -11.18 15.54
CA LEU A 39 -7.55 -12.05 14.44
C LEU A 39 -6.48 -12.24 13.36
N GLU A 40 -5.81 -11.16 12.98
CA GLU A 40 -4.72 -11.24 11.99
C GLU A 40 -3.51 -12.02 12.53
N CYS A 41 -3.18 -11.88 13.83
CA CYS A 41 -2.15 -12.68 14.47
C CYS A 41 -2.49 -14.18 14.44
N LEU A 42 -3.76 -14.56 14.66
CA LEU A 42 -4.21 -15.96 14.59
C LEU A 42 -4.01 -16.53 13.19
N VAL A 43 -4.35 -15.76 12.15
CA VAL A 43 -4.16 -16.15 10.75
C VAL A 43 -2.68 -16.32 10.41
N VAL A 44 -1.84 -15.36 10.82
CA VAL A 44 -0.38 -15.47 10.61
C VAL A 44 0.17 -16.70 11.33
N ALA A 45 -0.28 -16.97 12.55
CA ALA A 45 0.14 -18.14 13.32
C ALA A 45 -0.24 -19.45 12.62
N ASP A 46 -1.47 -19.57 12.11
CA ASP A 46 -1.91 -20.76 11.35
C ASP A 46 -1.08 -20.94 10.08
N ARG A 47 -0.86 -19.89 9.31
CA ARG A 47 -0.04 -19.95 8.10
C ARG A 47 1.42 -20.30 8.40
N CYS A 48 1.98 -19.79 9.50
CA CYS A 48 3.31 -20.18 9.99
C CYS A 48 3.36 -21.68 10.31
N ARG A 49 2.35 -22.21 11.02
CA ARG A 49 2.27 -23.65 11.37
C ARG A 49 2.12 -24.53 10.12
N ALA A 50 1.36 -24.07 9.13
CA ALA A 50 1.15 -24.77 7.86
C ALA A 50 2.30 -24.62 6.85
N GLY A 51 3.29 -23.76 7.10
CA GLY A 51 4.36 -23.47 6.16
C GLY A 51 3.90 -22.67 4.92
N GLU A 52 2.76 -21.98 5.02
CA GLU A 52 2.11 -21.28 3.91
C GLU A 52 2.67 -19.85 3.72
N LEU A 53 3.82 -19.79 3.06
CA LEU A 53 4.46 -18.52 2.69
C LEU A 53 3.70 -17.80 1.57
N ASP A 54 3.69 -16.46 1.61
CA ASP A 54 3.24 -15.66 0.48
C ASP A 54 4.17 -15.82 -0.73
N PRO A 55 3.64 -15.88 -1.96
CA PRO A 55 4.46 -16.09 -3.15
C PRO A 55 5.37 -14.88 -3.40
N VAL A 56 6.64 -15.15 -3.71
CA VAL A 56 7.56 -14.13 -4.19
C VAL A 56 7.16 -13.74 -5.61
N ARG A 57 6.82 -12.46 -5.81
CA ARG A 57 6.50 -11.92 -7.14
C ARG A 57 7.74 -11.28 -7.73
N VAL A 58 8.19 -11.82 -8.85
CA VAL A 58 9.30 -11.27 -9.64
C VAL A 58 8.70 -10.40 -10.75
N PRO A 59 9.00 -9.09 -10.81
CA PRO A 59 8.54 -8.23 -11.89
C PRO A 59 8.95 -8.79 -13.26
N GLN A 60 8.02 -8.75 -14.21
CA GLN A 60 8.27 -9.24 -15.57
C GLN A 60 8.76 -8.08 -16.44
N ALA A 61 9.96 -8.25 -16.99
CA ALA A 61 10.63 -7.33 -17.91
C ALA A 61 10.61 -5.84 -17.49
N PRO A 62 11.09 -5.46 -16.29
CA PRO A 62 11.13 -4.07 -15.86
C PRO A 62 12.03 -3.23 -16.80
N LEU A 63 11.42 -2.36 -17.61
CA LEU A 63 12.10 -1.73 -18.76
C LEU A 63 13.09 -0.63 -18.33
N ASP A 64 12.89 -0.02 -17.17
CA ASP A 64 13.83 0.93 -16.57
C ASP A 64 15.12 0.26 -16.11
N VAL A 65 15.02 -0.90 -15.45
CA VAL A 65 16.17 -1.73 -15.07
C VAL A 65 16.89 -2.25 -16.31
N LEU A 66 16.16 -2.63 -17.36
CA LEU A 66 16.74 -2.98 -18.66
C LEU A 66 17.55 -1.82 -19.24
N ALA A 67 16.99 -0.61 -19.23
CA ALA A 67 17.67 0.58 -19.74
C ALA A 67 18.98 0.82 -18.98
N GLN A 68 18.95 0.74 -17.65
CA GLN A 68 20.14 0.85 -16.81
C GLN A 68 21.18 -0.23 -17.15
N GLN A 69 20.75 -1.47 -17.33
CA GLN A 69 21.63 -2.60 -17.65
C GLN A 69 22.31 -2.42 -19.01
N LEU A 70 21.59 -1.96 -20.03
CA LEU A 70 22.14 -1.72 -21.37
C LEU A 70 23.19 -0.61 -21.37
N VAL A 71 22.95 0.47 -20.62
CA VAL A 71 23.97 1.50 -20.41
C VAL A 71 25.19 0.94 -19.69
N GLY A 72 25.00 0.08 -18.68
CA GLY A 72 26.09 -0.61 -17.99
C GLY A 72 26.91 -1.51 -18.92
N MET A 73 26.26 -2.27 -19.80
CA MET A 73 26.92 -3.11 -20.82
C MET A 73 27.76 -2.24 -21.78
N ALA A 74 27.17 -1.15 -22.28
CA ALA A 74 27.82 -0.21 -23.20
C ALA A 74 28.96 0.59 -22.57
N ALA A 75 28.94 0.80 -21.25
CA ALA A 75 30.01 1.47 -20.51
C ALA A 75 31.29 0.62 -20.45
N VAL A 76 31.19 -0.69 -20.67
CA VAL A 76 32.32 -1.62 -20.66
C VAL A 76 32.81 -1.93 -22.07
N ALA A 77 31.90 -2.20 -23.01
CA ALA A 77 32.25 -2.57 -24.38
C ALA A 77 31.13 -2.25 -25.38
N ARG A 78 31.45 -2.27 -26.67
CA ARG A 78 30.47 -2.29 -27.76
C ARG A 78 29.76 -3.65 -27.81
N TRP A 79 28.47 -3.64 -28.11
CA TRP A 79 27.63 -4.84 -28.22
C TRP A 79 26.89 -4.90 -29.54
N HIS A 80 26.66 -6.11 -30.06
CA HIS A 80 25.64 -6.36 -31.07
C HIS A 80 24.26 -6.46 -30.40
N ASP A 81 23.24 -5.91 -31.03
CA ASP A 81 21.87 -5.84 -30.48
C ASP A 81 21.35 -7.24 -30.12
N ASP A 82 21.54 -8.20 -31.03
CA ASP A 82 21.06 -9.58 -30.87
C ASP A 82 21.78 -10.33 -29.74
N ASP A 83 23.08 -10.10 -29.58
CA ASP A 83 23.88 -10.72 -28.52
C ASP A 83 23.45 -10.18 -27.16
N ALA A 84 23.25 -8.86 -27.06
CA ALA A 84 22.78 -8.22 -25.84
C ALA A 84 21.37 -8.72 -25.47
N PHE A 85 20.46 -8.83 -26.44
CA PHE A 85 19.13 -9.40 -26.24
C PHE A 85 19.21 -10.85 -25.73
N ALA A 86 20.04 -11.69 -26.35
CA ALA A 86 20.23 -13.07 -25.94
C ALA A 86 20.79 -13.18 -24.51
N VAL A 87 21.74 -12.33 -24.13
CA VAL A 87 22.29 -12.27 -22.77
C VAL A 87 21.23 -11.87 -21.75
N VAL A 88 20.46 -10.81 -22.03
CA VAL A 88 19.41 -10.29 -21.14
C VAL A 88 18.35 -11.36 -20.88
N ARG A 89 17.89 -12.08 -21.91
CA ARG A 89 16.86 -13.12 -21.79
C ARG A 89 17.27 -14.34 -20.96
N ARG A 90 18.55 -14.48 -20.58
CA ARG A 90 18.99 -15.53 -19.65
C ARG A 90 18.59 -15.23 -18.20
N ALA A 91 18.27 -13.98 -17.86
CA ALA A 91 17.81 -13.63 -16.53
C ALA A 91 16.30 -13.88 -16.39
N ALA A 92 15.89 -14.47 -15.26
CA ALA A 92 14.49 -14.87 -15.03
C ALA A 92 13.45 -13.74 -15.25
N PRO A 93 13.66 -12.48 -14.81
CA PRO A 93 12.72 -11.40 -15.07
C PRO A 93 12.51 -11.09 -16.56
N TYR A 94 13.48 -11.41 -17.42
CA TYR A 94 13.47 -11.06 -18.85
C TYR A 94 13.29 -12.29 -19.76
N ALA A 95 12.97 -13.47 -19.20
CA ALA A 95 12.83 -14.69 -19.98
C ALA A 95 11.80 -14.56 -21.14
N THR A 96 10.75 -13.78 -20.92
CA THR A 96 9.67 -13.48 -21.87
C THR A 96 9.79 -12.09 -22.53
N LEU A 97 10.90 -11.38 -22.33
CA LEU A 97 11.12 -10.05 -22.95
C LEU A 97 10.99 -10.14 -24.47
N THR A 98 10.11 -9.31 -25.03
CA THR A 98 9.90 -9.24 -26.47
C THR A 98 11.02 -8.46 -27.16
N ARG A 99 11.30 -8.79 -28.42
CA ARG A 99 12.28 -8.03 -29.21
C ARG A 99 11.85 -6.57 -29.37
N ALA A 100 10.56 -6.32 -29.57
CA ALA A 100 10.01 -4.97 -29.70
C ALA A 100 10.25 -4.12 -28.44
N ASP A 101 10.04 -4.68 -27.24
CA ASP A 101 10.31 -3.96 -25.99
C ASP A 101 11.80 -3.67 -25.79
N PHE A 102 12.66 -4.64 -26.13
CA PHE A 102 14.10 -4.46 -26.09
C PHE A 102 14.58 -3.35 -27.03
N ASP A 103 14.15 -3.40 -28.30
CA ASP A 103 14.50 -2.39 -29.30
C ASP A 103 13.95 -1.01 -28.90
N ALA A 104 12.74 -0.91 -28.36
CA ALA A 104 12.17 0.35 -27.90
C ALA A 104 13.02 0.98 -26.78
N VAL A 105 13.60 0.18 -25.88
CA VAL A 105 14.51 0.67 -24.84
C VAL A 105 15.85 1.13 -25.45
N LEU A 106 16.41 0.39 -26.41
CA LEU A 106 17.62 0.82 -27.12
C LEU A 106 17.40 2.12 -27.89
N ASP A 107 16.27 2.25 -28.57
CA ASP A 107 15.88 3.45 -29.31
C ASP A 107 15.74 4.65 -28.38
N TYR A 108 15.07 4.46 -27.23
CA TYR A 108 15.03 5.47 -26.19
C TYR A 108 16.43 5.92 -25.75
N LEU A 109 17.33 4.98 -25.46
CA LEU A 109 18.67 5.29 -24.98
C LEU A 109 19.56 5.94 -26.04
N SER A 110 19.21 5.78 -27.32
CA SER A 110 19.91 6.32 -28.48
C SER A 110 19.24 7.58 -29.06
N ASP A 111 18.05 7.96 -28.57
CA ASP A 111 17.27 9.10 -29.05
C ASP A 111 17.98 10.43 -28.75
N ALA A 112 18.60 10.99 -29.78
CA ALA A 112 19.29 12.29 -29.78
C ALA A 112 18.44 13.40 -30.43
N SER A 113 17.11 13.24 -30.47
CA SER A 113 16.21 14.25 -31.05
C SER A 113 16.22 15.56 -30.25
N GLU A 114 16.06 16.68 -30.95
CA GLU A 114 15.97 18.02 -30.35
C GLU A 114 14.87 18.08 -29.27
N ALA A 115 13.74 17.42 -29.52
CA ALA A 115 12.65 17.31 -28.55
C ALA A 115 13.12 16.71 -27.20
N MET A 116 13.97 15.68 -27.21
CA MET A 116 14.48 15.08 -25.98
C MET A 116 15.56 15.96 -25.33
N GLU A 117 16.45 16.57 -26.13
CA GLU A 117 17.53 17.41 -25.64
C GLU A 117 17.05 18.74 -25.01
N GLU A 118 16.03 19.40 -25.58
CA GLU A 118 15.36 20.56 -24.98
C GLU A 118 14.83 20.26 -23.57
N ARG A 119 14.41 19.02 -23.35
CA ARG A 119 13.89 18.51 -22.08
C ARG A 119 15.00 17.98 -21.16
N ARG A 120 16.27 18.16 -21.56
CA ARG A 120 17.49 17.70 -20.87
C ARG A 120 17.57 16.19 -20.71
N VAL A 121 16.95 15.45 -21.63
CA VAL A 121 17.06 14.00 -21.74
C VAL A 121 18.01 13.69 -22.89
N TYR A 122 19.28 13.44 -22.55
CA TYR A 122 20.32 13.17 -23.55
C TYR A 122 20.40 11.68 -23.88
N ALA A 123 20.73 11.33 -25.13
CA ALA A 123 21.08 9.95 -25.48
C ALA A 123 22.33 9.49 -24.74
N LYS A 124 22.31 8.24 -24.26
CA LYS A 124 23.43 7.59 -23.55
C LYS A 124 24.20 6.65 -24.48
N LEU A 125 23.53 6.16 -25.51
CA LEU A 125 24.09 5.23 -26.48
C LEU A 125 24.19 5.88 -27.85
N VAL A 126 25.08 5.33 -28.66
CA VAL A 126 25.08 5.47 -30.13
C VAL A 126 24.79 4.08 -30.67
N ARG A 127 23.81 3.96 -31.56
CA ARG A 127 23.40 2.69 -32.18
C ARG A 127 23.53 2.82 -33.69
N GLU A 128 24.38 2.00 -34.29
CA GLU A 128 24.71 2.01 -35.72
C GLU A 128 24.91 0.57 -36.21
N ALA A 129 24.35 0.25 -37.38
CA ALA A 129 24.51 -1.03 -38.07
C ALA A 129 24.31 -2.28 -37.18
N GLY A 130 23.29 -2.27 -36.30
CA GLY A 130 22.96 -3.39 -35.42
C GLY A 130 23.87 -3.54 -34.20
N THR A 131 24.70 -2.52 -33.92
CA THR A 131 25.55 -2.46 -32.72
C THR A 131 25.29 -1.20 -31.93
N PHE A 132 25.53 -1.25 -30.62
CA PHE A 132 25.47 -0.08 -29.73
C PHE A 132 26.69 0.03 -28.82
N GLU A 133 27.05 1.27 -28.50
CA GLU A 133 28.10 1.60 -27.55
C GLU A 133 27.77 2.89 -26.78
N ALA A 134 28.54 3.17 -25.73
CA ALA A 134 28.37 4.41 -24.96
C ALA A 134 28.69 5.64 -25.83
N ARG A 135 27.80 6.64 -25.84
CA ARG A 135 27.95 7.88 -26.64
C ARG A 135 29.18 8.73 -26.26
N GLY A 136 29.76 8.49 -25.08
CA GLY A 136 30.99 9.13 -24.66
C GLY A 136 31.46 8.68 -23.28
N ARG A 137 32.67 9.08 -22.90
CA ARG A 137 33.32 8.68 -21.63
C ARG A 137 32.52 9.07 -20.38
N SER A 138 31.71 10.14 -20.46
CA SER A 138 30.88 10.61 -19.34
C SER A 138 29.75 9.65 -18.99
N VAL A 139 29.31 8.78 -19.92
CA VAL A 139 28.21 7.83 -19.71
C VAL A 139 28.55 6.83 -18.60
N ALA A 140 29.80 6.33 -18.56
CA ALA A 140 30.25 5.46 -17.47
C ALA A 140 30.16 6.15 -16.10
N THR A 141 30.57 7.42 -16.01
CA THR A 141 30.43 8.22 -14.78
C THR A 141 28.97 8.40 -14.38
N ILE A 142 28.09 8.70 -15.34
CA ILE A 142 26.64 8.82 -15.10
C ILE A 142 26.10 7.50 -14.57
N PHE A 143 26.44 6.37 -15.19
CA PHE A 143 26.04 5.04 -14.75
C PHE A 143 26.49 4.79 -13.30
N TYR A 144 27.79 4.86 -12.99
CA TYR A 144 28.29 4.55 -11.64
C TYR A 144 27.73 5.47 -10.55
N GLN A 145 27.41 6.72 -10.87
CA GLN A 145 26.86 7.69 -9.90
C GLN A 145 25.34 7.55 -9.67
N ASN A 146 24.65 6.79 -10.52
CA ASN A 146 23.19 6.69 -10.50
C ASN A 146 22.67 5.24 -10.54
N VAL A 147 23.54 4.25 -10.68
CA VAL A 147 23.17 2.83 -10.72
C VAL A 147 22.52 2.40 -9.41
N GLY A 148 21.37 1.74 -9.53
CA GLY A 148 20.63 1.20 -8.40
C GLY A 148 19.12 1.30 -8.60
N THR A 149 18.39 0.35 -8.03
CA THR A 149 16.92 0.28 -8.15
C THR A 149 16.20 0.80 -6.91
N ILE A 150 16.94 1.05 -5.82
CA ILE A 150 16.38 1.63 -4.60
C ILE A 150 16.10 3.10 -4.87
N ALA A 151 14.86 3.40 -5.23
CA ALA A 151 14.31 4.74 -5.21
C ALA A 151 14.12 5.15 -3.74
N GLY A 152 15.22 5.44 -3.03
CA GLY A 152 15.12 6.01 -1.70
C GLY A 152 14.38 7.34 -1.78
N GLY A 153 13.30 7.48 -1.01
CA GLY A 153 12.70 8.78 -0.72
C GLY A 153 13.80 9.63 -0.11
N ALA A 154 14.12 10.76 -0.73
CA ALA A 154 15.26 11.53 -0.29
C ALA A 154 14.95 12.12 1.10
N SER A 155 15.81 11.90 2.09
CA SER A 155 15.63 12.53 3.40
C SER A 155 15.90 14.03 3.30
N ILE A 156 14.85 14.84 3.49
CA ILE A 156 14.90 16.29 3.58
C ILE A 156 15.19 16.68 5.03
N ARG A 157 16.21 17.52 5.23
CA ARG A 157 16.53 18.07 6.55
C ARG A 157 15.49 19.12 6.95
N ILE A 158 14.96 19.03 8.16
CA ILE A 158 14.11 20.07 8.74
C ILE A 158 14.96 21.04 9.54
N LYS A 159 14.83 22.33 9.27
CA LYS A 159 15.50 23.41 10.00
C LYS A 159 14.51 24.47 10.46
N PRO A 160 14.56 24.92 11.72
CA PRO A 160 13.90 26.15 12.12
C PRO A 160 14.45 27.33 11.33
N ARG A 161 13.57 28.26 10.92
CA ARG A 161 14.01 29.49 10.24
C ARG A 161 14.95 30.29 11.14
N GLY A 162 16.12 30.67 10.61
CA GLY A 162 17.16 31.38 11.37
C GLY A 162 18.10 30.47 12.18
N SER A 163 17.89 29.15 12.20
CA SER A 163 18.80 28.18 12.81
C SER A 163 19.69 27.52 11.76
N THR A 164 20.96 27.30 12.10
CA THR A 164 21.90 26.52 11.28
C THR A 164 21.77 25.01 11.55
N THR A 165 21.23 24.63 12.71
CA THR A 165 21.14 23.25 13.19
C THR A 165 19.84 22.57 12.72
N PRO A 166 19.92 21.43 12.02
CA PRO A 166 18.76 20.59 11.73
C PRO A 166 18.15 20.02 13.01
N ILE A 167 16.82 19.95 13.05
CA ILE A 167 16.08 19.32 14.16
C ILE A 167 15.66 17.87 13.85
N GLY A 168 15.82 17.45 12.61
CA GLY A 168 15.49 16.10 12.16
C GLY A 168 15.44 16.01 10.64
N THR A 169 14.93 14.88 10.16
CA THR A 169 14.71 14.63 8.73
C THR A 169 13.32 14.08 8.50
N VAL A 170 12.79 14.38 7.33
CA VAL A 170 11.50 13.91 6.81
C VAL A 170 11.80 13.35 5.41
N GLU A 171 11.26 12.21 4.98
CA GLU A 171 11.30 11.81 3.58
C GLU A 171 10.54 12.81 2.68
N GLU A 172 10.99 12.88 1.43
CA GLU A 172 10.50 13.75 0.36
C GLU A 172 8.98 13.71 0.18
N ASP A 173 8.37 12.53 0.14
CA ASP A 173 6.96 12.34 -0.17
C ASP A 173 6.02 12.99 0.85
N PHE A 174 6.43 13.07 2.12
CA PHE A 174 5.71 13.82 3.15
C PHE A 174 5.82 15.33 2.92
N LEU A 175 7.01 15.82 2.58
CA LEU A 175 7.24 17.23 2.31
C LEU A 175 6.42 17.72 1.10
N GLU A 176 6.26 16.88 0.08
CA GLU A 176 5.45 17.17 -1.12
C GLU A 176 3.98 17.47 -0.79
N GLN A 177 3.47 16.88 0.28
CA GLN A 177 2.08 17.08 0.72
C GLN A 177 1.89 18.38 1.52
N LEU A 178 2.98 18.99 2.01
CA LEU A 178 2.91 20.16 2.87
C LEU A 178 2.66 21.44 2.07
N LYS A 179 1.66 22.20 2.52
CA LYS A 179 1.43 23.60 2.13
C LYS A 179 1.98 24.54 3.20
N PRO A 180 2.49 25.74 2.84
CA PRO A 180 2.90 26.73 3.83
C PRO A 180 1.80 26.96 4.87
N GLY A 181 2.13 26.80 6.15
CA GLY A 181 1.21 26.86 7.29
C GLY A 181 0.80 25.50 7.86
N ASP A 182 1.01 24.41 7.13
CA ASP A 182 0.71 23.05 7.58
C ASP A 182 1.54 22.65 8.79
N ARG A 183 0.91 22.00 9.76
CA ARG A 183 1.48 21.67 11.06
C ARG A 183 1.72 20.18 11.19
N PHE A 184 2.92 19.80 11.62
CA PHE A 184 3.28 18.40 11.85
C PHE A 184 4.14 18.24 13.10
N LEU A 185 4.18 17.02 13.63
CA LEU A 185 4.93 16.69 14.84
C LEU A 185 6.31 16.12 14.47
N LEU A 186 7.37 16.67 15.06
CA LEU A 186 8.74 16.18 14.90
C LEU A 186 9.50 16.34 16.22
N GLY A 187 10.03 15.23 16.75
CA GLY A 187 10.74 15.21 18.03
C GLY A 187 9.88 15.67 19.21
N GLY A 188 8.58 15.32 19.22
CA GLY A 188 7.65 15.67 20.29
C GLY A 188 7.18 17.13 20.29
N ARG A 189 7.51 17.92 19.26
CA ARG A 189 7.09 19.32 19.12
C ARG A 189 6.35 19.54 17.80
N VAL A 190 5.42 20.49 17.80
CA VAL A 190 4.64 20.86 16.61
C VAL A 190 5.35 21.99 15.85
N TRP A 191 5.52 21.79 14.55
CA TRP A 191 6.19 22.72 13.64
C TRP A 191 5.25 23.08 12.50
N ALA A 192 5.22 24.36 12.11
CA ALA A 192 4.55 24.82 10.89
C ALA A 192 5.54 24.87 9.74
N PHE A 193 5.20 24.21 8.63
CA PHE A 193 5.94 24.29 7.38
C PHE A 193 5.89 25.70 6.80
N MET A 194 7.04 26.22 6.35
CA MET A 194 7.10 27.54 5.70
C MET A 194 7.37 27.41 4.21
N TYR A 195 8.53 26.84 3.85
CA TYR A 195 8.97 26.65 2.48
C TYR A 195 10.13 25.64 2.44
N ALA A 196 10.43 25.13 1.26
CA ALA A 196 11.57 24.24 1.03
C ALA A 196 12.60 24.86 0.08
N GLN A 197 13.88 24.62 0.36
CA GLN A 197 14.99 25.00 -0.51
C GLN A 197 16.02 23.86 -0.50
N GLY A 198 16.03 23.09 -1.58
CA GLY A 198 16.97 22.01 -1.85
C GLY A 198 16.62 20.79 -1.02
N MET A 199 17.61 20.26 -0.32
CA MET A 199 17.45 19.16 0.63
C MET A 199 17.09 19.65 2.04
N THR A 200 16.51 20.85 2.15
CA THR A 200 16.19 21.48 3.43
C THR A 200 14.80 22.12 3.39
N ALA A 201 13.97 21.79 4.36
CA ALA A 201 12.69 22.44 4.60
C ALA A 201 12.78 23.33 5.85
N PHE A 202 12.24 24.53 5.74
CA PHE A 202 12.24 25.52 6.80
C PHE A 202 10.90 25.53 7.53
N VAL A 203 10.96 25.51 8.85
CA VAL A 203 9.80 25.46 9.73
C VAL A 203 9.84 26.56 10.79
N ALA A 204 8.67 26.87 11.35
CA ALA A 204 8.53 27.72 12.53
C ALA A 204 7.87 26.93 13.68
N PRO A 205 8.20 27.20 14.96
CA PRO A 205 7.46 26.65 16.08
C PRO A 205 5.96 26.97 15.95
N ALA A 206 5.11 25.98 16.21
CA ALA A 206 3.66 26.14 16.16
C ALA A 206 3.00 25.52 17.40
N ALA A 207 1.80 26.00 17.71
CA ALA A 207 0.94 25.44 18.76
C ALA A 207 -0.35 24.87 18.14
N GLY A 208 -1.01 23.99 18.87
CA GLY A 208 -2.24 23.32 18.44
C GLY A 208 -1.99 22.01 17.69
N ARG A 209 -3.07 21.41 17.20
CA ARG A 209 -3.05 20.07 16.58
C ARG A 209 -2.29 20.07 15.25
N PRO A 210 -1.55 18.99 14.93
CA PRO A 210 -1.06 18.74 13.58
C PRO A 210 -2.22 18.79 12.58
N THR A 211 -2.02 19.43 11.44
CA THR A 211 -3.03 19.53 10.37
C THR A 211 -2.75 18.57 9.22
N VAL A 212 -1.57 17.93 9.19
CA VAL A 212 -1.18 16.99 8.15
C VAL A 212 -1.24 15.55 8.68
N PRO A 213 -1.79 14.60 7.90
CA PRO A 213 -1.79 13.17 8.22
C PRO A 213 -0.41 12.60 8.59
N ARG A 214 -0.42 11.47 9.32
CA ARG A 214 0.80 10.74 9.70
C ARG A 214 1.61 10.24 8.51
N TRP A 215 2.90 10.02 8.78
CA TRP A 215 3.85 9.40 7.87
C TRP A 215 3.41 7.99 7.45
N ALA A 216 3.32 7.73 6.13
CA ALA A 216 2.85 6.47 5.56
C ALA A 216 3.70 5.22 5.90
N SER A 217 4.87 5.39 6.52
CA SER A 217 5.86 4.34 6.78
C SER A 217 5.63 3.55 8.07
N GLU A 218 4.62 3.91 8.88
CA GLU A 218 4.38 3.24 10.17
C GLU A 218 3.62 1.90 10.05
N ILE A 219 2.81 1.67 9.01
CA ILE A 219 2.02 0.42 8.89
C ILE A 219 2.22 -0.20 7.51
N LEU A 220 3.05 -1.24 7.47
CA LEU A 220 3.19 -2.10 6.30
C LEU A 220 1.84 -2.79 6.01
N PRO A 221 1.39 -2.81 4.75
CA PRO A 221 0.15 -3.49 4.40
C PRO A 221 0.28 -4.99 4.66
N ALA A 222 -0.84 -5.62 5.00
CA ALA A 222 -0.91 -7.07 5.07
C ALA A 222 -0.69 -7.68 3.68
N THR A 223 -0.06 -8.84 3.61
CA THR A 223 -0.01 -9.60 2.36
C THR A 223 -1.41 -10.07 1.98
N ALA A 224 -1.65 -10.27 0.69
CA ALA A 224 -2.93 -10.75 0.19
C ALA A 224 -3.34 -12.08 0.84
N GLY A 225 -2.39 -12.99 1.11
CA GLY A 225 -2.66 -14.26 1.78
C GLY A 225 -3.09 -14.10 3.24
N VAL A 226 -2.50 -13.17 3.97
CA VAL A 226 -2.91 -12.85 5.35
C VAL A 226 -4.27 -12.17 5.35
N ALA A 227 -4.47 -11.16 4.49
CA ALA A 227 -5.75 -10.45 4.39
C ALA A 227 -6.91 -11.40 4.05
N TRP A 228 -6.69 -12.29 3.07
CA TRP A 228 -7.63 -13.34 2.69
C TRP A 228 -7.94 -14.29 3.84
N GLY A 229 -6.89 -14.73 4.55
CA GLY A 229 -7.03 -15.62 5.70
C GLY A 229 -7.87 -15.02 6.83
N VAL A 230 -7.82 -13.70 7.04
CA VAL A 230 -8.71 -13.01 8.00
C VAL A 230 -10.16 -13.09 7.56
N GLY A 231 -10.45 -12.89 6.27
CA GLY A 231 -11.79 -13.10 5.72
C GLY A 231 -12.29 -14.53 5.92
N VAL A 232 -11.43 -15.52 5.63
CA VAL A 232 -11.75 -16.95 5.81
C VAL A 232 -12.04 -17.26 7.28
N LEU A 233 -11.18 -16.81 8.19
CA LEU A 233 -11.37 -17.03 9.62
C LEU A 233 -12.67 -16.38 10.11
N ARG A 234 -12.97 -15.14 9.70
CA ARG A 234 -14.23 -14.47 10.03
C ARG A 234 -15.45 -15.29 9.58
N ALA A 235 -15.45 -15.80 8.35
CA ALA A 235 -16.53 -16.67 7.85
C ALA A 235 -16.64 -18.00 8.64
N GLN A 236 -15.52 -18.63 8.99
CA GLN A 236 -15.52 -19.84 9.83
C GLN A 236 -16.12 -19.56 11.22
N LEU A 237 -15.76 -18.44 11.84
CA LEU A 237 -16.29 -18.07 13.15
C LEU A 237 -17.78 -17.69 13.08
N ARG A 238 -18.24 -17.08 11.99
CA ARG A 238 -19.67 -16.89 11.72
C ARG A 238 -20.41 -18.23 11.72
N ASP A 239 -19.91 -19.23 11.03
CA ASP A 239 -20.58 -20.52 10.92
C ASP A 239 -20.68 -21.23 12.29
N VAL A 240 -19.61 -21.16 13.10
CA VAL A 240 -19.63 -21.64 14.49
C VAL A 240 -20.64 -20.85 15.34
N LEU A 241 -20.66 -19.52 15.20
CA LEU A 241 -21.58 -18.63 15.91
C LEU A 241 -23.05 -18.99 15.62
N LEU A 242 -23.40 -19.24 14.35
CA LEU A 242 -24.76 -19.54 13.93
C LEU A 242 -25.28 -20.87 14.49
N VAL A 243 -24.39 -21.82 14.78
CA VAL A 243 -24.76 -23.14 15.32
C VAL A 243 -24.76 -23.16 16.85
N GLY A 244 -23.72 -22.59 17.47
CA GLY A 244 -23.44 -22.77 18.90
C GLY A 244 -23.36 -21.47 19.71
N GLY A 245 -23.62 -20.32 19.11
CA GLY A 245 -23.53 -19.02 19.78
C GLY A 245 -22.10 -18.60 20.12
N ALA A 246 -21.97 -17.50 20.85
CA ALA A 246 -20.68 -16.90 21.18
C ALA A 246 -19.80 -17.80 22.07
N GLU A 247 -20.41 -18.62 22.94
CA GLU A 247 -19.69 -19.57 23.77
C GLU A 247 -18.94 -20.63 22.93
N ALA A 248 -19.57 -21.14 21.87
CA ALA A 248 -18.92 -22.07 20.95
C ALA A 248 -17.75 -21.41 20.19
N VAL A 249 -17.90 -20.16 19.77
CA VAL A 249 -16.82 -19.38 19.15
C VAL A 249 -15.64 -19.25 20.10
N ALA A 250 -15.89 -18.86 21.36
CA ALA A 250 -14.84 -18.73 22.37
C ALA A 250 -14.14 -20.07 22.64
N ALA A 251 -14.89 -21.17 22.74
CA ALA A 251 -14.33 -22.51 22.93
C ALA A 251 -13.42 -22.94 21.77
N VAL A 252 -13.86 -22.73 20.52
CA VAL A 252 -13.05 -23.03 19.33
C VAL A 252 -11.78 -22.19 19.30
N LEU A 253 -11.87 -20.90 19.61
CA LEU A 253 -10.70 -20.00 19.63
C LEU A 253 -9.70 -20.41 20.71
N ALA A 254 -10.15 -20.68 21.94
CA ALA A 254 -9.30 -21.14 23.03
C ALA A 254 -8.60 -22.46 22.67
N GLN A 255 -9.33 -23.44 22.15
CA GLN A 255 -8.80 -24.77 21.83
C GLN A 255 -7.83 -24.77 20.65
N ARG A 256 -8.18 -24.07 19.55
CA ARG A 256 -7.38 -24.08 18.32
C ARG A 256 -6.10 -23.24 18.45
N TYR A 257 -6.15 -22.17 19.22
CA TYR A 257 -5.10 -21.16 19.25
C TYR A 257 -4.34 -21.05 20.57
N ASP A 258 -4.68 -21.85 21.58
CA ASP A 258 -4.16 -21.72 22.95
C ASP A 258 -4.36 -20.29 23.49
N LEU A 259 -5.53 -19.72 23.17
CA LEU A 259 -5.87 -18.35 23.50
C LEU A 259 -6.48 -18.29 24.91
N GLY A 260 -6.09 -17.28 25.69
CA GLY A 260 -6.67 -17.04 27.02
C GLY A 260 -8.18 -16.84 26.96
N ALA A 261 -8.89 -17.28 28.01
CA ALA A 261 -10.35 -17.25 28.05
C ALA A 261 -10.94 -15.85 27.83
N ALA A 262 -10.29 -14.81 28.38
CA ALA A 262 -10.72 -13.42 28.22
C ALA A 262 -10.66 -12.97 26.76
N ASP A 263 -9.56 -13.24 26.06
CA ASP A 263 -9.39 -12.85 24.65
C ASP A 263 -10.26 -13.67 23.71
N ALA A 264 -10.45 -14.96 24.00
CA ALA A 264 -11.40 -15.80 23.27
C ALA A 264 -12.84 -15.28 23.40
N ALA A 265 -13.24 -14.87 24.62
CA ALA A 265 -14.53 -14.25 24.86
C ALA A 265 -14.67 -12.89 24.17
N ALA A 266 -13.62 -12.05 24.20
CA ALA A 266 -13.62 -10.75 23.53
C ALA A 266 -13.76 -10.89 22.01
N LEU A 267 -13.03 -11.82 21.39
CA LEU A 267 -13.17 -12.13 19.96
C LEU A 267 -14.55 -12.70 19.62
N ALA A 268 -15.10 -13.58 20.46
CA ALA A 268 -16.44 -14.12 20.26
C ALA A 268 -17.50 -13.02 20.33
N ALA A 269 -17.41 -12.12 21.30
CA ALA A 269 -18.28 -10.95 21.40
C ALA A 269 -18.13 -10.04 20.18
N TYR A 270 -16.90 -9.81 19.71
CA TYR A 270 -16.61 -9.03 18.51
C TYR A 270 -17.30 -9.59 17.25
N VAL A 271 -17.17 -10.89 17.02
CA VAL A 271 -17.84 -11.58 15.90
C VAL A 271 -19.37 -11.56 16.07
N ALA A 272 -19.87 -11.79 17.28
CA ALA A 272 -21.32 -11.76 17.56
C ALA A 272 -21.94 -10.38 17.34
N THR A 273 -21.29 -9.32 17.82
CA THR A 273 -21.72 -7.94 17.62
C THR A 273 -21.71 -7.56 16.14
N GLN A 274 -20.68 -7.97 15.38
CA GLN A 274 -20.69 -7.79 13.93
C GLN A 274 -21.88 -8.49 13.29
N GLN A 275 -22.12 -9.77 13.59
CA GLN A 275 -23.21 -10.56 12.99
C GLN A 275 -24.60 -10.02 13.35
N ALA A 276 -24.75 -9.42 14.52
CA ALA A 276 -26.00 -8.80 14.96
C ALA A 276 -26.28 -7.48 14.23
N LEU A 277 -25.25 -6.71 13.90
CA LEU A 277 -25.39 -5.41 13.24
C LEU A 277 -25.35 -5.51 11.70
N SER A 278 -24.56 -6.42 11.14
CA SER A 278 -24.36 -6.57 9.71
C SER A 278 -23.90 -7.98 9.31
N ALA A 279 -23.58 -8.19 8.04
CA ALA A 279 -23.10 -9.47 7.53
C ALA A 279 -21.65 -9.72 7.93
N ILE A 280 -21.33 -11.00 8.08
CA ILE A 280 -19.97 -11.50 7.94
C ILE A 280 -19.92 -12.22 6.58
N PRO A 281 -19.40 -11.57 5.51
CA PRO A 281 -19.37 -12.18 4.19
C PRO A 281 -18.40 -13.35 4.11
N ASP A 282 -18.65 -14.26 3.16
CA ASP A 282 -17.58 -15.13 2.69
C ASP A 282 -16.50 -14.30 1.94
N PRO A 283 -15.25 -14.77 1.87
CA PRO A 283 -14.16 -14.01 1.25
C PRO A 283 -14.37 -13.60 -0.22
N ASP A 284 -15.19 -14.35 -0.98
CA ASP A 284 -15.56 -14.08 -2.38
C ASP A 284 -16.96 -13.45 -2.49
N GLU A 285 -17.37 -12.63 -1.50
CA GLU A 285 -18.64 -11.88 -1.50
C GLU A 285 -18.38 -10.40 -1.26
N ILE A 286 -19.15 -9.55 -1.95
CA ILE A 286 -19.12 -8.10 -1.75
C ILE A 286 -20.27 -7.71 -0.82
N VAL A 287 -19.94 -7.23 0.37
CA VAL A 287 -20.90 -6.59 1.26
C VAL A 287 -20.60 -5.11 1.29
N VAL A 288 -21.58 -4.32 0.88
CA VAL A 288 -21.56 -2.86 0.94
C VAL A 288 -22.39 -2.40 2.13
N GLU A 289 -21.76 -1.74 3.08
CA GLU A 289 -22.38 -1.21 4.28
C GLU A 289 -22.48 0.31 4.16
N ARG A 290 -23.68 0.84 4.38
CA ARG A 290 -24.01 2.23 4.14
C ARG A 290 -24.59 2.88 5.40
N TRP A 291 -24.04 4.02 5.79
CA TRP A 291 -24.59 4.83 6.89
C TRP A 291 -24.40 6.32 6.62
N VAL A 292 -25.13 7.15 7.37
CA VAL A 292 -25.00 8.61 7.31
C VAL A 292 -23.72 9.03 8.03
N ASP A 293 -22.92 9.88 7.38
CA ASP A 293 -21.71 10.42 7.98
C ASP A 293 -22.04 11.22 9.25
N PRO A 294 -21.42 10.91 10.40
CA PRO A 294 -21.76 11.57 11.66
C PRO A 294 -21.41 13.06 11.67
N ASP A 295 -20.48 13.50 10.82
CA ASP A 295 -20.02 14.89 10.75
C ASP A 295 -20.77 15.72 9.68
N ASP A 296 -21.43 15.06 8.70
CA ASP A 296 -22.26 15.74 7.68
C ASP A 296 -23.43 14.84 7.24
N GLU A 297 -24.64 15.17 7.69
CA GLU A 297 -25.86 14.43 7.39
C GLU A 297 -26.21 14.32 5.90
N ARG A 298 -25.58 15.13 5.03
CA ARG A 298 -25.77 15.13 3.58
C ARG A 298 -24.82 14.16 2.89
N VAL A 299 -23.94 13.49 3.62
CA VAL A 299 -22.95 12.54 3.13
C VAL A 299 -23.31 11.13 3.64
N LEU A 300 -23.17 10.16 2.75
CA LEU A 300 -23.25 8.73 3.05
C LEU A 300 -21.85 8.14 2.94
N VAL A 301 -21.50 7.31 3.90
CA VAL A 301 -20.33 6.45 3.82
C VAL A 301 -20.79 5.12 3.23
N HIS A 302 -20.14 4.67 2.16
CA HIS A 302 -20.32 3.34 1.59
C HIS A 302 -19.01 2.58 1.79
N ALA A 303 -18.99 1.62 2.70
CA ALA A 303 -17.85 0.77 2.97
C ALA A 303 -18.04 -0.60 2.34
N VAL A 304 -16.96 -1.13 1.79
CA VAL A 304 -16.96 -2.33 0.94
C VAL A 304 -16.00 -3.32 1.55
N THR A 305 -16.54 -4.39 2.13
CA THR A 305 -15.71 -5.47 2.69
C THR A 305 -15.06 -6.26 1.54
N SER A 306 -13.73 -6.33 1.57
CA SER A 306 -12.88 -6.93 0.53
C SER A 306 -11.54 -7.37 1.15
N PRO A 307 -11.37 -8.64 1.54
CA PRO A 307 -10.19 -9.13 2.25
C PRO A 307 -8.99 -9.37 1.31
N LEU A 308 -8.53 -8.34 0.59
CA LEU A 308 -7.51 -8.43 -0.46
C LEU A 308 -6.14 -7.85 -0.07
N GLY A 309 -6.08 -7.15 1.06
CA GLY A 309 -4.94 -6.33 1.44
C GLY A 309 -5.05 -4.91 0.87
N ARG A 310 -4.39 -3.96 1.53
CA ARG A 310 -4.58 -2.52 1.28
C ARG A 310 -4.34 -2.13 -0.18
N ARG A 311 -3.33 -2.70 -0.82
CA ARG A 311 -2.94 -2.36 -2.20
C ARG A 311 -4.05 -2.68 -3.19
N ALA A 312 -4.55 -3.91 -3.17
CA ALA A 312 -5.63 -4.37 -4.04
C ALA A 312 -6.95 -3.63 -3.73
N ASN A 313 -7.23 -3.35 -2.45
CA ASN A 313 -8.39 -2.53 -2.07
C ASN A 313 -8.27 -1.10 -2.60
N GLU A 314 -7.08 -0.50 -2.60
CA GLU A 314 -6.85 0.81 -3.20
C GLU A 314 -7.09 0.79 -4.72
N ALA A 315 -6.67 -0.29 -5.39
CA ALA A 315 -6.94 -0.49 -6.82
C ALA A 315 -8.46 -0.51 -7.11
N LEU A 316 -9.21 -1.33 -6.39
CA LEU A 316 -10.67 -1.41 -6.52
C LEU A 316 -11.34 -0.08 -6.20
N ALA A 317 -10.94 0.57 -5.11
CA ALA A 317 -11.53 1.83 -4.72
C ALA A 317 -11.31 2.94 -5.75
N ARG A 318 -10.14 2.96 -6.41
CA ARG A 318 -9.85 3.86 -7.54
C ARG A 318 -10.74 3.56 -8.75
N ALA A 319 -10.94 2.28 -9.10
CA ALA A 319 -11.85 1.90 -10.17
C ALA A 319 -13.30 2.33 -9.88
N VAL A 320 -13.80 2.04 -8.68
CA VAL A 320 -15.15 2.43 -8.25
C VAL A 320 -15.30 3.95 -8.24
N THR A 321 -14.31 4.68 -7.72
CA THR A 321 -14.31 6.16 -7.74
C THR A 321 -14.34 6.71 -9.16
N TYR A 322 -13.57 6.12 -10.08
CA TYR A 322 -13.58 6.51 -11.49
C TYR A 322 -14.97 6.30 -12.12
N ARG A 323 -15.58 5.14 -11.88
CA ARG A 323 -16.93 4.80 -12.38
C ARG A 323 -18.04 5.64 -11.77
N LEU A 324 -17.89 6.10 -10.53
CA LEU A 324 -18.81 7.06 -9.91
C LEU A 324 -18.75 8.43 -10.59
N GLY A 325 -17.59 8.80 -11.14
CA GLY A 325 -17.38 10.10 -11.77
C GLY A 325 -17.25 11.23 -10.74
N LYS A 326 -17.77 12.42 -11.07
CA LYS A 326 -17.62 13.60 -10.22
C LYS A 326 -18.58 13.55 -9.03
N GLY A 327 -18.05 13.37 -7.82
CA GLY A 327 -18.87 13.49 -6.60
C GLY A 327 -18.32 12.89 -5.31
N SER A 328 -17.28 12.06 -5.33
CA SER A 328 -16.71 11.48 -4.10
C SER A 328 -15.94 12.52 -3.28
N VAL A 329 -16.20 12.57 -1.97
CA VAL A 329 -15.64 13.57 -1.04
C VAL A 329 -14.52 12.99 -0.17
N GLY A 330 -14.32 11.66 -0.17
CA GLY A 330 -13.20 11.03 0.54
C GLY A 330 -13.10 9.53 0.31
N LEU A 331 -11.88 9.02 0.33
CA LEU A 331 -11.53 7.60 0.17
C LEU A 331 -10.76 7.14 1.42
N MET A 332 -11.17 6.01 2.00
CA MET A 332 -10.46 5.32 3.08
C MET A 332 -10.14 3.90 2.61
N VAL A 333 -8.95 3.39 2.94
CA VAL A 333 -8.53 2.04 2.52
C VAL A 333 -7.76 1.36 3.63
N ASP A 334 -8.10 0.11 3.92
CA ASP A 334 -7.30 -0.77 4.77
C ASP A 334 -7.17 -2.17 4.14
N ASP A 335 -6.63 -3.11 4.91
CA ASP A 335 -6.35 -4.47 4.44
C ASP A 335 -7.61 -5.34 4.22
N GLN A 336 -8.74 -4.96 4.79
CA GLN A 336 -9.98 -5.75 4.82
C GLN A 336 -11.15 -5.06 4.11
N ALA A 337 -11.06 -3.76 3.86
CA ALA A 337 -12.12 -2.98 3.23
C ALA A 337 -11.60 -1.65 2.65
N PHE A 338 -12.47 -1.00 1.89
CA PHE A 338 -12.34 0.42 1.56
C PHE A 338 -13.68 1.12 1.74
N ALA A 339 -13.67 2.45 1.93
CA ALA A 339 -14.90 3.24 2.05
C ALA A 339 -14.84 4.52 1.23
N LEU A 340 -16.00 4.89 0.69
CA LEU A 340 -16.21 6.12 -0.07
C LEU A 340 -17.25 7.00 0.61
N ARG A 341 -16.89 8.27 0.81
CA ARG A 341 -17.81 9.32 1.25
C ARG A 341 -18.47 9.94 0.03
N VAL A 342 -19.78 9.81 -0.07
CA VAL A 342 -20.56 10.19 -1.25
C VAL A 342 -21.74 11.06 -0.83
N PRO A 343 -22.03 12.20 -1.51
CA PRO A 343 -23.21 12.98 -1.23
C PRO A 343 -24.48 12.12 -1.34
N ARG A 344 -25.45 12.33 -0.46
CA ARG A 344 -26.73 11.57 -0.43
C ARG A 344 -27.43 11.48 -1.78
N ARG A 345 -27.35 12.55 -2.59
CA ARG A 345 -27.91 12.60 -3.96
C ARG A 345 -27.27 11.60 -4.95
N ALA A 346 -26.14 11.01 -4.58
CA ALA A 346 -25.40 10.03 -5.36
C ALA A 346 -25.24 8.72 -4.56
N ALA A 347 -26.19 8.42 -3.66
CA ALA A 347 -26.26 7.15 -2.94
C ALA A 347 -26.23 5.96 -3.90
N TRP A 348 -25.54 4.89 -3.52
CA TRP A 348 -25.51 3.67 -4.34
C TRP A 348 -26.78 2.87 -4.08
N ASP A 349 -27.30 2.25 -5.14
CA ASP A 349 -28.37 1.26 -5.12
C ASP A 349 -27.87 -0.03 -5.77
N ASP A 350 -28.68 -1.09 -5.75
CA ASP A 350 -28.30 -2.39 -6.31
C ASP A 350 -27.91 -2.30 -7.80
N ALA A 351 -28.60 -1.44 -8.57
CA ALA A 351 -28.28 -1.20 -9.98
C ALA A 351 -26.91 -0.52 -10.15
N SER A 352 -26.60 0.44 -9.29
CA SER A 352 -25.29 1.08 -9.25
C SER A 352 -24.20 0.10 -8.84
N LEU A 353 -24.45 -0.80 -7.89
CA LEU A 353 -23.46 -1.81 -7.47
C LEU A 353 -23.01 -2.68 -8.64
N ALA A 354 -23.95 -3.20 -9.44
CA ALA A 354 -23.62 -4.01 -10.62
C ALA A 354 -22.70 -3.29 -11.60
N ARG A 355 -22.92 -1.98 -11.80
CA ARG A 355 -22.07 -1.14 -12.66
C ARG A 355 -20.72 -0.80 -12.03
N LEU A 356 -20.70 -0.50 -10.73
CA LEU A 356 -19.50 -0.09 -10.01
C LEU A 356 -18.50 -1.24 -9.84
N PHE A 357 -19.00 -2.47 -9.70
CA PHE A 357 -18.23 -3.69 -9.48
C PHE A 357 -18.19 -4.61 -10.71
N ASP A 358 -18.48 -4.09 -11.91
CA ASP A 358 -18.31 -4.84 -13.16
C ASP A 358 -16.84 -5.27 -13.34
N PRO A 359 -16.53 -6.57 -13.47
CA PRO A 359 -15.16 -7.02 -13.71
C PRO A 359 -14.55 -6.50 -15.03
N HIS A 360 -15.37 -6.12 -16.01
CA HIS A 360 -14.88 -5.68 -17.32
C HIS A 360 -14.30 -4.25 -17.25
N GLY A 361 -13.16 -4.04 -17.89
CA GLY A 361 -12.55 -2.70 -18.03
C GLY A 361 -11.90 -2.13 -16.77
N VAL A 362 -11.86 -2.87 -15.65
CA VAL A 362 -11.29 -2.41 -14.37
C VAL A 362 -9.85 -1.92 -14.53
N ARG A 363 -9.05 -2.62 -15.35
CA ARG A 363 -7.68 -2.20 -15.64
C ARG A 363 -7.58 -0.80 -16.21
N ASP A 364 -8.43 -0.50 -17.18
CA ASP A 364 -8.45 0.79 -17.86
C ASP A 364 -9.02 1.87 -16.95
N ASP A 365 -10.01 1.53 -16.12
CA ASP A 365 -10.55 2.44 -15.10
C ASP A 365 -9.48 2.85 -14.09
N VAL A 366 -8.72 1.88 -13.56
CA VAL A 366 -7.60 2.17 -12.63
C VAL A 366 -6.49 2.94 -13.35
N ARG A 367 -6.15 2.57 -14.58
CA ARG A 367 -5.16 3.30 -15.39
C ARG A 367 -5.56 4.78 -15.55
N ALA A 368 -6.81 5.04 -15.90
CA ALA A 368 -7.34 6.39 -16.07
C ALA A 368 -7.41 7.16 -14.74
N ALA A 369 -7.76 6.50 -13.64
CA ALA A 369 -7.77 7.08 -12.30
C ALA A 369 -6.35 7.46 -11.84
N VAL A 370 -5.36 6.63 -12.16
CA VAL A 370 -3.96 6.81 -11.77
C VAL A 370 -3.28 7.91 -12.59
N ALA A 371 -3.55 8.01 -13.90
CA ALA A 371 -2.90 8.97 -14.80
C ALA A 371 -2.93 10.43 -14.30
N ARG A 372 -3.96 10.79 -13.53
CA ARG A 372 -4.16 12.14 -12.98
C ARG A 372 -3.78 12.29 -11.50
N SER A 373 -3.14 11.27 -10.93
CA SER A 373 -2.83 11.20 -9.49
C SER A 373 -1.36 11.48 -9.19
N ASP A 374 -1.08 11.95 -7.97
CA ASP A 374 0.30 12.17 -7.52
C ASP A 374 1.11 10.88 -7.45
N LEU A 375 0.44 9.73 -7.23
CA LEU A 375 1.06 8.40 -7.23
C LEU A 375 1.80 8.14 -8.55
N TRP A 376 1.15 8.44 -9.68
CA TRP A 376 1.75 8.27 -11.00
C TRP A 376 2.99 9.16 -11.15
N GLY A 377 2.89 10.45 -10.77
CA GLY A 377 4.00 11.40 -10.89
C GLY A 377 5.22 10.98 -10.07
N ARG A 378 5.00 10.52 -8.84
CA ARG A 378 6.07 9.97 -7.99
C ARG A 378 6.69 8.72 -8.59
N ARG A 379 5.86 7.79 -9.08
CA ARG A 379 6.37 6.54 -9.67
C ARG A 379 7.14 6.79 -10.96
N PHE A 380 6.65 7.66 -11.84
CA PHE A 380 7.35 8.04 -13.06
C PHE A 380 8.73 8.61 -12.75
N ARG A 381 8.84 9.47 -11.74
CA ARG A 381 10.14 10.02 -11.31
C ARG A 381 11.12 8.92 -10.90
N ALA A 382 10.65 7.91 -10.16
CA ALA A 382 11.48 6.78 -9.76
C ALA A 382 11.94 5.95 -10.98
N VAL A 383 11.01 5.56 -11.84
CA VAL A 383 11.26 4.80 -13.09
C VAL A 383 12.20 5.57 -14.01
N ALA A 384 11.97 6.88 -14.20
CA ALA A 384 12.81 7.75 -15.01
C ALA A 384 14.22 7.92 -14.42
N ALA A 385 14.38 7.85 -13.09
CA ALA A 385 15.70 7.88 -12.48
C ALA A 385 16.46 6.56 -12.67
N VAL A 386 15.79 5.41 -12.45
CA VAL A 386 16.38 4.08 -12.68
C VAL A 386 16.73 3.91 -14.15
N GLY A 387 15.84 4.29 -15.06
CA GLY A 387 16.05 4.27 -16.51
C GLY A 387 17.05 5.32 -17.03
N LEU A 388 17.73 6.05 -16.15
CA LEU A 388 18.74 7.08 -16.48
C LEU A 388 18.20 8.23 -17.35
N MET A 389 16.88 8.43 -17.41
CA MET A 389 16.27 9.62 -18.00
C MET A 389 16.56 10.85 -17.15
N LEU A 390 16.37 10.73 -15.83
CA LEU A 390 16.61 11.76 -14.84
C LEU A 390 17.86 11.42 -14.02
N VAL A 391 18.96 12.11 -14.33
CA VAL A 391 20.23 11.90 -13.63
C VAL A 391 20.23 12.69 -12.31
N LYS A 392 20.32 11.97 -11.16
CA LYS A 392 20.35 12.54 -9.80
C LYS A 392 21.66 13.26 -9.49
N ASN A 393 22.78 12.64 -9.89
CA ASN A 393 24.13 13.14 -9.65
C ASN A 393 24.81 13.46 -10.99
N TYR A 394 25.21 14.72 -11.17
CA TYR A 394 25.94 15.15 -12.36
C TYR A 394 27.31 15.70 -11.95
N HIS A 395 28.38 14.99 -12.31
CA HIS A 395 29.77 15.35 -11.97
C HIS A 395 30.00 15.67 -10.49
N GLY A 396 29.49 14.81 -9.59
CA GLY A 396 29.70 14.96 -8.14
C GLY A 396 28.87 16.05 -7.47
N ARG A 397 27.99 16.75 -8.20
CA ARG A 397 26.99 17.67 -7.63
C ARG A 397 25.61 17.01 -7.67
N ALA A 398 24.99 16.87 -6.50
CA ALA A 398 23.60 16.46 -6.39
C ALA A 398 22.71 17.57 -6.97
N LYS A 399 21.80 17.22 -7.90
CA LYS A 399 20.80 18.17 -8.38
C LYS A 399 19.75 18.45 -7.31
N PHE A 400 19.21 19.67 -7.33
CA PHE A 400 18.10 20.10 -6.49
C PHE A 400 16.83 19.30 -6.83
N ILE A 401 16.20 18.69 -5.82
CA ILE A 401 15.04 17.80 -5.98
C ILE A 401 13.83 18.47 -6.63
N GLY A 402 13.46 19.69 -6.22
CA GLY A 402 12.34 20.40 -6.85
C GLY A 402 12.54 20.74 -8.34
N ALA A 403 13.79 20.83 -8.81
CA ALA A 403 14.11 21.00 -10.22
C ALA A 403 13.95 19.67 -10.97
N MET A 404 14.18 18.53 -10.29
CA MET A 404 13.90 17.20 -10.81
C MET A 404 12.39 16.95 -10.91
N GLN A 405 11.59 17.38 -9.93
CA GLN A 405 10.13 17.31 -9.96
C GLN A 405 9.53 18.14 -11.11
N MET A 406 9.94 19.41 -11.26
CA MET A 406 9.48 20.28 -12.35
C MET A 406 9.84 19.73 -13.73
N ASN A 407 11.04 19.14 -13.88
CA ASN A 407 11.46 18.52 -15.12
C ASN A 407 10.70 17.21 -15.41
N ALA A 408 10.52 16.35 -14.41
CA ALA A 408 9.77 15.11 -14.54
C ALA A 408 8.33 15.41 -15.01
N ARG A 409 7.66 16.39 -14.39
CA ARG A 409 6.29 16.78 -14.75
C ARG A 409 6.16 17.25 -16.20
N ARG A 410 7.11 18.08 -16.66
CA ARG A 410 7.15 18.55 -18.04
C ARG A 410 7.40 17.41 -19.04
N ILE A 411 8.37 16.55 -18.74
CA ILE A 411 8.73 15.42 -19.60
C ILE A 411 7.53 14.48 -19.74
N TRP A 412 6.92 14.11 -18.62
CA TRP A 412 5.92 13.06 -18.65
C TRP A 412 4.60 13.51 -19.26
N THR A 413 4.16 14.74 -19.01
CA THR A 413 2.91 15.27 -19.60
C THR A 413 2.97 15.26 -21.13
N VAL A 414 4.16 15.47 -21.69
CA VAL A 414 4.40 15.41 -23.14
C VAL A 414 4.50 13.97 -23.62
N LEU A 415 5.31 13.14 -22.96
CA LEU A 415 5.49 11.74 -23.36
C LEU A 415 4.18 10.96 -23.32
N GLU A 416 3.36 11.13 -22.29
CA GLU A 416 2.07 10.46 -22.21
C GLU A 416 1.13 10.87 -23.36
N ARG A 417 1.14 12.15 -23.76
CA ARG A 417 0.29 12.67 -24.83
C ARG A 417 0.78 12.28 -26.22
N GLU A 418 2.09 12.36 -26.45
CA GLU A 418 2.69 12.28 -27.80
C GLU A 418 3.30 10.91 -28.09
N ARG A 419 3.76 10.19 -27.07
CA ARG A 419 4.38 8.86 -27.17
C ARG A 419 3.91 7.95 -26.02
N PRO A 420 2.60 7.59 -25.94
CA PRO A 420 2.07 6.77 -24.85
C PRO A 420 2.75 5.40 -24.72
N ASP A 421 3.28 4.88 -25.83
CA ASP A 421 4.02 3.61 -25.88
C ASP A 421 5.51 3.73 -25.50
N PHE A 422 5.94 4.91 -25.07
CA PHE A 422 7.31 5.12 -24.64
C PHE A 422 7.68 4.17 -23.48
N PRO A 423 8.84 3.46 -23.53
CA PRO A 423 9.15 2.38 -22.61
C PRO A 423 9.00 2.73 -21.12
N LEU A 424 9.49 3.91 -20.70
CA LEU A 424 9.40 4.30 -19.29
C LEU A 424 7.99 4.74 -18.87
N VAL A 425 7.14 5.18 -19.81
CA VAL A 425 5.71 5.44 -19.52
C VAL A 425 4.99 4.12 -19.29
N ARG A 426 5.23 3.13 -20.16
CA ARG A 426 4.70 1.76 -20.01
C ARG A 426 5.17 1.11 -18.71
N GLU A 427 6.46 1.22 -18.40
CA GLU A 427 7.01 0.70 -17.14
C GLU A 427 6.42 1.38 -15.91
N THR A 428 6.17 2.69 -15.99
CA THR A 428 5.49 3.42 -14.90
C THR A 428 4.09 2.85 -14.68
N TYR A 429 3.30 2.66 -15.73
CA TYR A 429 1.99 2.06 -15.62
C TYR A 429 2.05 0.63 -15.07
N ARG A 430 2.94 -0.22 -15.59
CA ARG A 430 3.15 -1.57 -15.07
C ARG A 430 3.44 -1.55 -13.57
N THR A 431 4.41 -0.75 -13.15
CA THR A 431 4.82 -0.65 -11.75
C THR A 431 3.68 -0.14 -10.87
N VAL A 432 2.95 0.91 -11.26
CA VAL A 432 1.82 1.38 -10.44
C VAL A 432 0.73 0.32 -10.35
N LEU A 433 0.30 -0.24 -11.48
CA LEU A 433 -0.83 -1.17 -11.51
C LEU A 433 -0.50 -2.50 -10.81
N GLU A 434 0.71 -3.03 -10.99
CA GLU A 434 1.09 -4.34 -10.47
C GLU A 434 1.81 -4.28 -9.12
N ASP A 435 2.81 -3.39 -9.00
CA ASP A 435 3.73 -3.37 -7.86
C ASP A 435 3.32 -2.38 -6.76
N ASP A 436 2.50 -1.37 -7.06
CA ASP A 436 1.95 -0.46 -6.05
C ASP A 436 0.51 -0.83 -5.68
N LEU A 437 -0.32 -1.16 -6.66
CA LEU A 437 -1.75 -1.40 -6.46
C LEU A 437 -2.13 -2.89 -6.40
N ASP A 438 -1.28 -3.83 -6.82
CA ASP A 438 -1.67 -5.26 -6.87
C ASP A 438 -3.02 -5.47 -7.60
N LEU A 439 -3.19 -4.77 -8.72
CA LEU A 439 -4.38 -4.87 -9.56
C LEU A 439 -4.70 -6.30 -10.00
N PRO A 440 -3.72 -7.18 -10.32
CA PRO A 440 -4.05 -8.56 -10.68
C PRO A 440 -4.81 -9.32 -9.59
N THR A 441 -4.58 -9.01 -8.31
CA THR A 441 -5.33 -9.63 -7.20
C THR A 441 -6.76 -9.10 -7.13
N ALA A 442 -6.93 -7.78 -7.30
CA ALA A 442 -8.24 -7.15 -7.39
C ALA A 442 -9.07 -7.68 -8.57
N GLU A 443 -8.48 -7.78 -9.77
CA GLU A 443 -9.13 -8.30 -10.99
C GLU A 443 -9.67 -9.72 -10.76
N ARG A 444 -8.80 -10.66 -10.34
CA ARG A 444 -9.18 -12.06 -10.10
C ARG A 444 -10.25 -12.23 -9.02
N TRP A 445 -10.23 -11.38 -7.99
CA TRP A 445 -11.23 -11.44 -6.94
C TRP A 445 -12.58 -10.92 -7.44
N LEU A 446 -12.57 -9.77 -8.13
CA LEU A 446 -13.80 -9.14 -8.61
C LEU A 446 -14.55 -10.04 -9.60
N GLU A 447 -13.84 -10.78 -10.45
CA GLU A 447 -14.42 -11.81 -11.34
C GLU A 447 -15.29 -12.83 -10.60
N ARG A 448 -14.93 -13.20 -9.37
CA ARG A 448 -15.68 -14.16 -8.54
C ARG A 448 -16.72 -13.46 -7.66
N ALA A 449 -16.34 -12.35 -7.04
CA ALA A 449 -17.15 -11.67 -6.03
C ALA A 449 -18.30 -10.85 -6.63
N ALA A 450 -18.18 -10.36 -7.86
CA ALA A 450 -19.23 -9.57 -8.52
C ALA A 450 -20.56 -10.32 -8.71
N MET A 451 -20.56 -11.65 -8.58
CA MET A 451 -21.77 -12.48 -8.65
C MET A 451 -22.58 -12.48 -7.34
N ARG A 452 -21.97 -12.08 -6.22
CA ARG A 452 -22.57 -12.13 -4.88
C ARG A 452 -22.36 -10.79 -4.18
N MET A 453 -23.31 -9.89 -4.35
CA MET A 453 -23.26 -8.54 -3.82
C MET A 453 -24.50 -8.23 -2.98
N SER A 454 -24.32 -7.48 -1.90
CA SER A 454 -25.44 -6.96 -1.11
C SER A 454 -25.15 -5.57 -0.58
N LEU A 455 -26.21 -4.75 -0.47
CA LEU A 455 -26.19 -3.44 0.16
C LEU A 455 -26.94 -3.50 1.50
N ARG A 456 -26.36 -2.93 2.56
CA ARG A 456 -26.97 -2.85 3.89
C ARG A 456 -26.96 -1.43 4.41
N ASP A 457 -28.13 -0.94 4.80
CA ASP A 457 -28.28 0.31 5.53
C ASP A 457 -28.11 0.07 7.03
N LEU A 458 -27.21 0.84 7.63
CA LEU A 458 -26.85 0.78 9.04
C LEU A 458 -26.97 2.16 9.68
N ASP A 459 -27.21 2.17 10.99
CA ASP A 459 -27.23 3.41 11.78
C ASP A 459 -25.82 3.95 12.09
N GLY A 460 -24.79 3.15 11.83
CA GLY A 460 -23.39 3.50 12.04
C GLY A 460 -22.45 2.40 11.56
N PRO A 461 -21.11 2.62 11.67
CA PRO A 461 -20.14 1.62 11.27
C PRO A 461 -20.24 0.38 12.19
N PRO A 462 -20.22 -0.84 11.63
CA PRO A 462 -20.15 -2.07 12.41
C PRO A 462 -18.68 -2.38 12.83
N PRO A 463 -18.47 -3.27 13.80
CA PRO A 463 -17.15 -3.52 14.40
C PRO A 463 -16.02 -3.80 13.41
N PHE A 464 -16.28 -4.55 12.33
CA PHE A 464 -15.26 -4.93 11.34
C PHE A 464 -14.70 -3.73 10.56
N LEU A 465 -15.37 -2.59 10.57
CA LEU A 465 -14.96 -1.37 9.90
C LEU A 465 -14.31 -0.34 10.84
N PHE A 466 -14.22 -0.60 12.14
CA PHE A 466 -13.66 0.37 13.08
C PHE A 466 -12.22 0.76 12.76
N ARG A 467 -11.40 -0.22 12.34
CA ARG A 467 -10.02 0.04 11.92
C ARG A 467 -9.95 0.92 10.67
N LEU A 468 -10.82 0.68 9.68
CA LEU A 468 -10.93 1.50 8.47
C LEU A 468 -11.32 2.95 8.81
N ILE A 469 -12.35 3.13 9.66
CA ILE A 469 -12.84 4.46 10.04
C ILE A 469 -11.81 5.19 10.89
N SER A 470 -11.15 4.51 11.84
CA SER A 470 -10.06 5.12 12.57
C SER A 470 -8.92 5.52 11.63
N ALA A 471 -8.55 4.70 10.66
CA ALA A 471 -7.52 5.08 9.68
C ALA A 471 -7.91 6.36 8.89
N GLY A 472 -9.19 6.54 8.54
CA GLY A 472 -9.67 7.72 7.80
C GLY A 472 -9.92 8.98 8.63
N THR A 473 -10.26 8.85 9.93
CA THR A 473 -10.62 9.97 10.82
C THR A 473 -9.46 10.41 11.72
N THR A 474 -8.53 9.51 12.03
CA THR A 474 -7.53 9.66 13.10
C THR A 474 -6.15 10.10 12.58
N ASP A 475 -6.01 10.41 11.29
CA ASP A 475 -4.72 10.80 10.68
C ASP A 475 -4.01 11.99 11.37
N SER A 476 -4.73 12.77 12.19
CA SER A 476 -4.22 13.88 13.00
C SER A 476 -4.31 13.71 14.53
N MET A 477 -4.77 12.56 15.05
CA MET A 477 -5.04 12.37 16.50
C MET A 477 -3.90 11.65 17.25
N LEU A 478 -3.79 11.93 18.56
CA LEU A 478 -2.90 11.21 19.48
C LEU A 478 -3.41 9.77 19.73
N LEU A 479 -2.52 8.87 20.18
CA LEU A 479 -2.86 7.46 20.43
C LEU A 479 -4.03 7.32 21.44
N GLU A 480 -3.97 8.08 22.52
CA GLU A 480 -5.00 8.10 23.58
C GLU A 480 -6.38 8.58 23.06
N GLU A 481 -6.39 9.54 22.13
CA GLU A 481 -7.61 10.05 21.50
C GLU A 481 -8.23 9.01 20.55
N ARG A 482 -7.38 8.20 19.88
CA ARG A 482 -7.81 7.10 19.03
C ARG A 482 -8.46 5.98 19.83
N ASP A 483 -7.84 5.56 20.92
CA ASP A 483 -8.34 4.46 21.72
C ASP A 483 -9.68 4.86 22.38
N ALA A 484 -9.79 6.10 22.88
CA ALA A 484 -11.06 6.65 23.34
C ALA A 484 -12.14 6.71 22.23
N PHE A 485 -11.75 7.00 20.98
CA PHE A 485 -12.67 6.98 19.83
C PHE A 485 -13.16 5.57 19.50
N LEU A 486 -12.26 4.59 19.46
CA LEU A 486 -12.60 3.18 19.24
C LEU A 486 -13.48 2.61 20.35
N ARG A 487 -13.22 2.96 21.61
CA ARG A 487 -14.07 2.60 22.76
C ARG A 487 -15.50 3.12 22.59
N ARG A 488 -15.68 4.40 22.21
CA ARG A 488 -17.01 4.97 21.94
C ARG A 488 -17.73 4.30 20.76
N LEU A 489 -16.98 3.87 19.74
CA LEU A 489 -17.55 3.10 18.64
C LEU A 489 -18.04 1.73 19.12
N TRP A 490 -17.23 1.04 19.91
CA TRP A 490 -17.56 -0.27 20.48
C TRP A 490 -18.78 -0.21 21.41
N GLU A 491 -18.83 0.72 22.34
CA GLU A 491 -19.97 0.89 23.25
C GLU A 491 -21.29 1.11 22.50
N ARG A 492 -21.27 1.93 21.44
CA ARG A 492 -22.45 2.14 20.58
C ARG A 492 -22.86 0.89 19.83
N ALA A 493 -21.90 0.15 19.27
CA ALA A 493 -22.18 -1.10 18.55
C ALA A 493 -22.77 -2.16 19.48
N VAL A 494 -22.19 -2.35 20.68
CA VAL A 494 -22.72 -3.28 21.68
C VAL A 494 -24.16 -2.89 22.07
N ALA A 495 -24.39 -1.61 22.39
CA ALA A 495 -25.72 -1.11 22.73
C ALA A 495 -26.76 -1.34 21.61
N ALA A 496 -26.38 -1.12 20.34
CA ALA A 496 -27.25 -1.34 19.20
C ALA A 496 -27.48 -2.84 18.90
N SER A 497 -26.50 -3.70 19.19
CA SER A 497 -26.58 -5.14 18.91
C SER A 497 -27.41 -5.95 19.92
N GLY A 498 -27.58 -5.44 21.15
CA GLY A 498 -28.19 -6.19 22.24
C GLY A 498 -27.34 -7.36 22.79
N VAL A 499 -26.11 -7.54 22.30
CA VAL A 499 -25.16 -8.52 22.84
C VAL A 499 -24.72 -8.08 24.24
N ALA A 500 -24.74 -8.99 25.23
CA ALA A 500 -24.39 -8.66 26.61
C ALA A 500 -22.95 -8.09 26.70
N ALA A 501 -22.81 -6.98 27.42
CA ALA A 501 -21.53 -6.31 27.68
C ALA A 501 -20.67 -7.12 28.68
N GLY A 502 -20.23 -8.32 28.28
CA GLY A 502 -19.43 -9.23 29.10
C GLY A 502 -17.92 -9.16 28.84
N ALA A 503 -17.48 -8.48 27.78
CA ALA A 503 -16.06 -8.37 27.44
C ALA A 503 -15.75 -6.94 26.98
N SER A 504 -14.84 -6.26 27.69
CA SER A 504 -14.18 -5.08 27.15
C SER A 504 -13.45 -5.48 25.86
N ALA A 505 -13.49 -4.63 24.82
CA ALA A 505 -12.68 -4.83 23.61
C ALA A 505 -11.17 -4.65 23.84
N GLU A 506 -10.76 -4.47 25.10
CA GLU A 506 -9.37 -4.43 25.54
C GLU A 506 -8.97 -5.77 26.16
N PRO A 507 -7.81 -6.32 25.80
CA PRO A 507 -7.22 -7.40 26.57
C PRO A 507 -7.03 -6.92 28.02
N ALA A 508 -7.31 -7.79 28.99
CA ALA A 508 -7.15 -7.45 30.40
C ALA A 508 -5.71 -6.98 30.67
N ASP A 509 -5.57 -5.87 31.39
CA ASP A 509 -4.30 -5.16 31.67
C ASP A 509 -3.28 -6.02 32.47
N ASP A 510 -3.68 -7.21 32.94
CA ASP A 510 -2.87 -8.08 33.81
C ASP A 510 -2.57 -9.48 33.26
N ASP A 511 -3.02 -9.84 32.05
CA ASP A 511 -2.61 -11.10 31.40
C ASP A 511 -2.63 -10.92 29.88
N ALA A 512 -1.54 -10.38 29.32
CA ALA A 512 -1.33 -10.40 27.87
C ALA A 512 -1.40 -11.85 27.39
N SER A 513 -2.46 -12.23 26.68
CA SER A 513 -2.55 -13.56 26.09
C SER A 513 -1.38 -13.79 25.15
N VAL A 514 -0.75 -14.91 25.38
CA VAL A 514 0.42 -15.36 24.67
C VAL A 514 -0.02 -16.53 23.80
N LEU A 515 -0.04 -16.32 22.48
CA LEU A 515 -0.17 -17.44 21.56
C LEU A 515 1.20 -18.07 21.34
N ASP A 516 1.45 -19.27 21.88
CA ASP A 516 2.73 -19.99 21.71
C ASP A 516 2.74 -20.82 20.41
N LEU A 517 3.65 -20.48 19.51
CA LEU A 517 3.99 -21.32 18.37
C LEU A 517 5.02 -22.36 18.81
N ALA A 518 4.57 -23.46 19.41
CA ALA A 518 5.36 -24.68 19.48
C ALA A 518 5.22 -25.43 18.15
N THR A 519 6.34 -25.71 17.47
CA THR A 519 6.33 -26.66 16.34
C THR A 519 6.03 -28.05 16.88
N THR A 520 4.83 -28.57 16.64
CA THR A 520 4.49 -29.97 16.93
C THR A 520 5.40 -30.87 16.09
N PRO A 521 5.98 -31.96 16.65
CA PRO A 521 6.80 -32.87 15.86
C PRO A 521 5.94 -33.53 14.77
N ALA A 522 6.55 -33.71 13.59
CA ALA A 522 6.02 -34.54 12.51
C ALA A 522 5.98 -36.02 12.90
#